data_AF-A0A453QPP3-F1
#
_entry.id   AF-A0A453QPP3-F1
#
_cell.length_a   1.000
_cell.length_b   1.000
_cell.length_c   1.000
_cell.angle_alpha   90.00
_cell.angle_beta   90.00
_cell.angle_gamma   90.00
#
_symmetry.space_group_name_H-M   'P 1'
#
loop_
_entity.id
_entity.type
_entity.pdbx_description
1 polymer ?
#
loop_
_entity_poly.entity_id
_entity_poly.type
_entity_poly.pdbx_seq_one_letter_code
_entity_poly.pdbx_strand_id
1 'polypeptide(L)'
;VATARRAAGKGGKAPRVSYVCSNCGDGFSQWWGTCRGCQAVGTLTKFFPGADSADADADAEGSHHAGRSWIRQKSKEMVPKKLREVTKGFDQAGWRIPLPGTFGNEISRVLGGGVVPGSLVLVGGDPGVGKSTLMLQLASIVSEGSEDHGSSPVVYVSGEESIEQIANRADRMSIKSKDLYLYSSTDIEDILDKIQPLSPKALVVDSIQTVYLSAFAGSAGNQVQV
;
A
#
# COMPACT_ATOMS: atom_id res chain seq x y z
N VAL A 1 27.29 -23.16 -58.84
CA VAL A 1 26.63 -24.38 -58.32
C VAL A 1 27.15 -24.64 -56.92
N ALA A 2 26.23 -24.84 -55.97
CA ALA A 2 26.36 -25.49 -54.67
C ALA A 2 27.14 -24.80 -53.51
N THR A 3 26.31 -24.35 -52.57
CA THR A 3 26.48 -24.11 -51.12
C THR A 3 26.96 -25.31 -50.29
N ALA A 4 27.59 -25.05 -49.14
CA ALA A 4 27.44 -25.83 -47.89
C ALA A 4 27.81 -24.96 -46.67
N ARG A 5 26.89 -24.17 -46.10
CA ARG A 5 26.10 -24.47 -44.87
C ARG A 5 26.80 -25.38 -43.85
N ARG A 6 27.26 -24.80 -42.73
CA ARG A 6 27.51 -25.49 -41.46
C ARG A 6 26.38 -25.21 -40.47
N ALA A 7 26.15 -26.20 -39.62
CA ALA A 7 24.89 -26.57 -38.99
C ALA A 7 24.40 -25.63 -37.88
N ALA A 8 23.06 -25.52 -37.81
CA ALA A 8 22.31 -24.87 -36.76
C ALA A 8 22.39 -25.65 -35.45
N GLY A 9 22.79 -24.97 -34.37
CA GLY A 9 22.65 -25.44 -33.00
C GLY A 9 21.19 -25.42 -32.54
N LYS A 10 20.83 -26.46 -31.77
CA LYS A 10 19.51 -26.84 -31.27
C LYS A 10 18.69 -25.66 -30.71
N GLY A 11 17.49 -25.47 -31.27
CA GLY A 11 16.50 -24.50 -30.79
C GLY A 11 15.90 -24.91 -29.43
N GLY A 12 15.91 -23.98 -28.48
CA GLY A 12 15.18 -24.11 -27.22
C GLY A 12 13.68 -24.21 -27.48
N LYS A 13 13.00 -25.16 -26.83
CA LYS A 13 11.55 -25.32 -26.90
C LYS A 13 10.89 -24.08 -26.29
N ALA A 14 10.08 -23.37 -27.07
CA ALA A 14 9.24 -22.29 -26.55
C ALA A 14 8.29 -22.85 -25.47
N PRO A 15 8.05 -22.10 -24.37
CA PRO A 15 7.18 -22.55 -23.30
C PRO A 15 5.78 -22.82 -23.85
N ARG A 16 5.24 -24.00 -23.55
CA ARG A 16 3.90 -24.41 -24.01
C ARG A 16 2.86 -23.61 -23.23
N VAL A 17 2.22 -22.64 -23.89
CA VAL A 17 1.07 -21.93 -23.34
C VAL A 17 -0.10 -22.89 -23.25
N SER A 18 -0.72 -22.98 -22.08
CA SER A 18 -2.02 -23.61 -21.87
C SER A 18 -3.02 -22.55 -21.41
N TYR A 19 -4.31 -22.85 -21.42
CA TYR A 19 -5.38 -21.94 -21.04
C TYR A 19 -6.29 -22.63 -20.05
N VAL A 20 -6.66 -21.94 -18.98
CA VAL A 20 -7.54 -22.47 -17.92
C VAL A 20 -8.76 -21.56 -17.77
N CYS A 21 -9.95 -22.13 -17.72
CA CYS A 21 -11.17 -21.37 -17.46
C CYS A 21 -11.24 -20.94 -15.98
N SER A 22 -11.32 -19.65 -15.70
CA SER A 22 -11.47 -19.10 -14.35
C SER A 22 -12.81 -19.45 -13.70
N ASN A 23 -13.83 -19.83 -14.48
CA ASN A 23 -15.16 -20.16 -13.97
C ASN A 23 -15.35 -21.65 -13.62
N CYS A 24 -14.74 -22.56 -14.39
CA CYS A 24 -14.94 -24.01 -14.19
C CYS A 24 -13.66 -24.83 -14.08
N GLY A 25 -12.49 -24.22 -14.25
CA GLY A 25 -11.19 -24.89 -14.13
C GLY A 25 -10.77 -25.73 -15.35
N ASP A 26 -11.58 -25.82 -16.40
CA ASP A 26 -11.24 -26.61 -17.59
C ASP A 26 -10.01 -26.08 -18.33
N GLY A 27 -9.12 -27.00 -18.72
CA GLY A 27 -7.87 -26.73 -19.42
C GLY A 27 -7.95 -26.92 -20.94
N PHE A 28 -7.32 -26.02 -21.70
CA PHE A 28 -7.28 -26.02 -23.16
C PHE A 28 -5.86 -25.68 -23.67
N SER A 29 -5.48 -26.21 -24.82
CA SER A 29 -4.17 -25.94 -25.45
C SER A 29 -4.16 -24.71 -26.38
N GLN A 30 -5.33 -24.14 -26.68
CA GLN A 30 -5.52 -23.02 -27.60
C GLN A 30 -6.62 -22.08 -27.10
N TRP A 31 -6.53 -20.80 -27.44
CA TRP A 31 -7.54 -19.80 -27.11
C TRP A 31 -8.72 -19.86 -28.09
N TRP A 32 -9.93 -20.01 -27.56
CA TRP A 32 -11.17 -20.03 -28.36
C TRP A 32 -12.13 -18.88 -28.04
N GLY A 33 -11.78 -17.96 -27.12
CA GLY A 33 -12.64 -16.86 -26.65
C GLY A 33 -13.79 -17.29 -25.72
N THR A 34 -14.25 -18.53 -25.84
CA THR A 34 -15.33 -19.13 -25.04
C THR A 34 -14.86 -20.46 -24.42
N CYS A 35 -15.18 -20.68 -23.15
CA CYS A 35 -14.92 -21.96 -22.48
C CYS A 35 -15.84 -23.05 -23.05
N ARG A 36 -15.30 -24.22 -23.42
CA ARG A 36 -16.13 -25.35 -23.92
C ARG A 36 -16.77 -26.19 -22.81
N GLY A 37 -16.28 -26.10 -21.58
CA GLY A 37 -16.86 -26.79 -20.42
C GLY A 37 -18.11 -26.11 -19.89
N CYS A 38 -18.03 -24.80 -19.64
CA CYS A 38 -19.13 -24.03 -19.04
C CYS A 38 -19.79 -23.00 -19.98
N GLN A 39 -19.37 -22.93 -21.25
CA GLN A 39 -19.89 -22.01 -22.28
C GLN A 39 -19.73 -20.50 -21.97
N ALA A 40 -19.02 -20.15 -20.89
CA ALA A 40 -18.79 -18.76 -20.52
C ALA A 40 -17.75 -18.09 -21.46
N VAL A 41 -18.09 -16.92 -21.98
CA VAL A 41 -17.21 -16.04 -22.77
C VAL A 41 -16.27 -15.24 -21.87
N GLY A 42 -15.04 -14.99 -22.30
CA GLY A 42 -14.07 -14.14 -21.58
C GLY A 42 -13.46 -14.74 -20.31
N THR A 43 -13.70 -16.03 -20.04
CA THR A 43 -13.24 -16.70 -18.80
C THR A 43 -11.94 -17.49 -18.96
N LEU A 44 -11.37 -17.58 -20.16
CA LEU A 44 -10.11 -18.28 -20.37
C LEU A 44 -8.94 -17.41 -19.90
N THR A 45 -8.01 -17.99 -19.15
CA THR A 45 -6.79 -17.34 -18.66
C THR A 45 -5.57 -18.14 -19.10
N LYS A 46 -4.47 -17.47 -19.47
CA LYS A 46 -3.23 -18.14 -19.90
C LYS A 46 -2.53 -18.74 -18.68
N PHE A 47 -2.21 -20.02 -18.77
CA PHE A 47 -1.45 -20.78 -17.79
C PHE A 47 -0.17 -21.32 -18.44
N PHE A 48 0.98 -21.14 -17.81
CA PHE A 48 2.26 -21.68 -18.26
C PHE A 48 2.62 -22.87 -17.36
N PRO A 49 2.43 -24.12 -17.80
CA PRO A 49 2.86 -25.27 -17.03
C PRO A 49 4.38 -25.43 -17.15
N GLY A 50 5.08 -25.31 -16.02
CA GLY A 50 6.45 -25.78 -15.85
C GLY A 50 7.51 -24.69 -15.65
N ALA A 51 7.63 -24.23 -14.41
CA ALA A 51 8.92 -24.13 -13.74
C ALA A 51 8.79 -24.85 -12.39
N ASP A 52 8.48 -26.15 -12.46
CA ASP A 52 8.47 -27.05 -11.30
C ASP A 52 9.91 -27.58 -11.11
N SER A 53 10.60 -27.20 -10.03
CA SER A 53 10.59 -27.87 -8.72
C SER A 53 11.16 -29.30 -8.76
N ALA A 54 12.48 -29.41 -8.52
CA ALA A 54 13.14 -30.63 -8.08
C ALA A 54 14.46 -30.29 -7.34
N ASP A 55 14.46 -30.59 -6.03
CA ASP A 55 15.56 -30.81 -5.09
C ASP A 55 16.56 -29.70 -4.74
N ALA A 56 16.39 -29.10 -3.55
CA ALA A 56 17.37 -29.10 -2.44
C ALA A 56 17.04 -28.02 -1.39
N ASP A 57 17.17 -28.38 -0.12
CA ASP A 57 17.10 -27.51 1.05
C ASP A 57 17.89 -26.20 0.92
N ALA A 58 17.24 -25.09 1.26
CA ALA A 58 17.74 -23.83 1.84
C ALA A 58 16.94 -22.62 1.30
N ASP A 59 16.28 -21.91 2.20
CA ASP A 59 15.94 -20.48 2.11
C ASP A 59 15.34 -19.99 0.78
N ALA A 60 14.04 -20.23 0.61
CA ALA A 60 13.24 -19.64 -0.48
C ALA A 60 12.36 -18.49 0.03
N GLU A 61 12.95 -17.30 0.09
CA GLU A 61 12.22 -16.03 -0.08
C GLU A 61 11.62 -16.00 -1.49
N GLY A 62 10.34 -16.37 -1.59
CA GLY A 62 9.62 -16.48 -2.85
C GLY A 62 8.18 -16.02 -2.73
N SER A 63 7.98 -14.71 -2.96
CA SER A 63 6.75 -14.10 -3.48
C SER A 63 5.40 -14.66 -3.01
N HIS A 64 5.04 -14.38 -1.75
CA HIS A 64 3.66 -14.40 -1.27
C HIS A 64 3.22 -13.00 -0.83
N HIS A 65 3.46 -11.97 -1.66
CA HIS A 65 3.14 -10.56 -1.33
C HIS A 65 1.68 -10.18 -1.61
N ALA A 66 0.89 -11.01 -2.30
CA ALA A 66 -0.50 -10.68 -2.62
C ALA A 66 -1.52 -10.93 -1.48
N GLY A 67 -1.11 -11.49 -0.33
CA GLY A 67 -2.06 -11.93 0.71
C GLY A 67 -1.62 -11.75 2.15
N ARG A 68 -0.46 -11.14 2.42
CA ARG A 68 -0.09 -10.82 3.80
C ARG A 68 -0.79 -9.55 4.22
N SER A 69 -1.61 -9.63 5.26
CA SER A 69 -1.96 -8.45 6.04
C SER A 69 -0.64 -7.93 6.63
N TRP A 70 -0.14 -6.83 6.08
CA TRP A 70 1.08 -6.14 6.51
C TRP A 70 1.02 -5.75 8.00
N ILE A 71 -0.20 -5.71 8.54
CA ILE A 71 -0.52 -5.58 9.96
C ILE A 71 -0.85 -6.96 10.52
N ARG A 72 -0.10 -7.43 11.51
CA ARG A 72 -0.31 -8.71 12.20
C ARG A 72 -1.67 -8.70 12.94
N GLN A 73 -2.74 -9.11 12.26
CA GLN A 73 -4.05 -9.25 12.88
C GLN A 73 -4.12 -10.54 13.69
N LYS A 74 -4.25 -10.41 15.02
CA LYS A 74 -4.85 -11.48 15.82
C LYS A 74 -6.32 -11.55 15.40
N SER A 75 -6.72 -12.61 14.72
CA SER A 75 -8.12 -12.84 14.35
C SER A 75 -8.95 -13.03 15.63
N LYS A 76 -9.60 -11.96 16.07
CA LYS A 76 -10.65 -12.02 17.08
C LYS A 76 -11.93 -12.42 16.36
N GLU A 77 -12.62 -13.44 16.85
CA GLU A 77 -13.88 -13.90 16.28
C GLU A 77 -14.89 -12.75 16.26
N MET A 78 -15.28 -12.30 15.07
CA MET A 78 -16.20 -11.18 14.90
C MET A 78 -17.64 -11.68 15.02
N VAL A 79 -18.29 -11.39 16.13
CA VAL A 79 -19.71 -11.68 16.36
C VAL A 79 -20.53 -10.39 16.41
N PRO A 80 -21.76 -10.36 15.84
CA PRO A 80 -22.64 -9.21 15.96
C PRO A 80 -22.95 -8.86 17.43
N LYS A 81 -22.90 -7.58 17.78
CA LYS A 81 -23.20 -7.06 19.12
C LYS A 81 -24.35 -6.05 19.06
N LYS A 82 -25.14 -5.95 20.14
CA LYS A 82 -26.21 -4.93 20.20
C LYS A 82 -25.57 -3.54 20.35
N LEU A 83 -26.15 -2.53 19.68
CA LEU A 83 -25.67 -1.15 19.77
C LEU A 83 -25.53 -0.65 21.22
N ARG A 84 -26.51 -0.97 22.08
CA ARG A 84 -26.49 -0.59 23.51
C ARG A 84 -25.34 -1.23 24.31
N GLU A 85 -24.82 -2.37 23.86
CA GLU A 85 -23.69 -3.04 24.50
C GLU A 85 -22.35 -2.41 24.06
N VAL A 86 -22.31 -1.84 22.86
CA VAL A 86 -21.13 -1.15 22.31
C VAL A 86 -21.00 0.27 22.87
N THR A 87 -22.10 0.97 23.07
CA THR A 87 -22.08 2.37 23.54
C THR A 87 -21.92 2.51 25.06
N LYS A 88 -22.14 1.45 25.84
CA LYS A 88 -21.87 1.43 27.28
C LYS A 88 -20.36 1.45 27.53
N GLY A 89 -19.81 2.63 27.80
CA GLY A 89 -18.39 2.83 28.11
C GLY A 89 -17.56 3.43 26.98
N PHE A 90 -18.19 3.87 25.89
CA PHE A 90 -17.48 4.60 24.82
C PHE A 90 -17.38 6.08 25.18
N ASP A 91 -16.20 6.50 25.66
CA ASP A 91 -15.89 7.91 25.77
C ASP A 91 -15.48 8.46 24.39
N GLN A 92 -16.35 9.28 23.79
CA GLN A 92 -16.10 9.89 22.50
C GLN A 92 -14.97 10.94 22.54
N ALA A 93 -14.69 11.52 23.71
CA ALA A 93 -13.70 12.58 23.84
C ALA A 93 -12.27 12.03 24.01
N GLY A 94 -12.09 10.95 24.77
CA GLY A 94 -10.77 10.41 25.10
C GLY A 94 -10.10 9.52 24.05
N TRP A 95 -10.79 9.12 22.97
CA TRP A 95 -10.24 8.14 22.01
C TRP A 95 -9.55 8.76 20.78
N ARG A 96 -9.72 10.06 20.56
CA ARG A 96 -9.13 10.77 19.42
C ARG A 96 -7.75 11.31 19.77
N ILE A 97 -6.88 11.40 18.77
CA ILE A 97 -5.62 12.13 18.89
C ILE A 97 -5.96 13.63 18.90
N PRO A 98 -5.68 14.35 20.01
CA PRO A 98 -5.96 15.77 20.10
C PRO A 98 -4.98 16.55 19.22
N LEU A 99 -5.44 17.65 18.64
CA LEU A 99 -4.61 18.58 17.86
C LEU A 99 -4.55 19.92 18.59
N PRO A 100 -3.58 20.12 19.51
CA PRO A 100 -3.48 21.35 20.28
C PRO A 100 -3.12 22.57 19.42
N GLY A 101 -3.31 23.75 20.01
CA GLY A 101 -2.99 25.03 19.38
C GLY A 101 -4.11 25.57 18.48
N THR A 102 -4.00 26.84 18.10
CA THR A 102 -5.03 27.54 17.31
C THR A 102 -5.27 26.88 15.95
N PHE A 103 -4.20 26.50 15.25
CA PHE A 103 -4.29 25.77 13.98
C PHE A 103 -4.87 24.36 14.17
N GLY A 104 -4.38 23.61 15.15
CA GLY A 104 -4.88 22.26 15.46
C GLY A 104 -6.36 22.24 15.83
N ASN A 105 -6.86 23.28 16.51
CA ASN A 105 -8.27 23.43 16.85
C ASN A 105 -9.16 23.56 15.60
N GLU A 106 -8.73 24.30 14.57
CA GLU A 106 -9.50 24.42 13.31
C GLU A 106 -9.53 23.09 12.54
N ILE A 107 -8.40 22.38 12.48
CA ILE A 107 -8.37 21.03 11.89
C ILE A 107 -9.24 20.06 12.70
N SER A 108 -9.20 20.13 14.03
CA SER A 108 -10.04 19.31 14.91
C SER A 108 -11.52 19.56 14.66
N ARG A 109 -11.94 20.81 14.42
CA ARG A 109 -13.33 21.13 14.05
C ARG A 109 -13.75 20.43 12.76
N VAL A 110 -12.88 20.45 11.73
CA VAL A 110 -13.14 19.77 10.45
C VAL A 110 -13.21 18.25 10.64
N LEU A 111 -12.36 17.67 11.49
CA LEU A 111 -12.31 16.23 11.75
C LEU A 111 -13.34 15.74 12.80
N GLY A 112 -14.19 16.62 13.33
CA GLY A 112 -15.19 16.25 14.34
C GLY A 112 -14.60 15.91 15.72
N GLY A 113 -13.56 16.65 16.12
CA GLY A 113 -12.95 16.60 17.46
C GLY A 113 -11.51 16.09 17.53
N GLY A 114 -10.86 15.84 16.39
CA GLY A 114 -9.47 15.34 16.32
C GLY A 114 -9.31 14.14 15.40
N VAL A 115 -8.10 13.58 15.32
CA VAL A 115 -7.83 12.44 14.42
C VAL A 115 -8.28 11.14 15.09
N VAL A 116 -9.01 10.32 14.34
CA VAL A 116 -9.45 9.00 14.80
C VAL A 116 -8.35 7.96 14.57
N PRO A 117 -7.86 7.25 15.61
CA PRO A 117 -6.90 6.16 15.44
C PRO A 117 -7.41 5.06 14.51
N GLY A 118 -6.55 4.56 13.63
CA GLY A 118 -6.92 3.51 12.65
C GLY A 118 -7.88 3.98 11.55
N SER A 119 -8.05 5.30 11.39
CA SER A 119 -8.77 5.87 10.25
C SER A 119 -7.82 6.22 9.10
N LEU A 120 -8.41 6.42 7.92
CA LEU A 120 -7.74 6.99 6.74
C LEU A 120 -8.42 8.32 6.41
N VAL A 121 -7.64 9.39 6.30
CA VAL A 121 -8.11 10.74 5.97
C VAL A 121 -7.49 11.16 4.64
N LEU A 122 -8.34 11.52 3.67
CA LEU A 122 -7.91 12.02 2.36
C LEU A 122 -7.99 13.54 2.33
N VAL A 123 -6.90 14.20 1.95
CA VAL A 123 -6.84 15.66 1.79
C VAL A 123 -6.75 16.01 0.32
N GLY A 124 -7.84 16.51 -0.24
CA GLY A 124 -7.96 16.96 -1.61
C GLY A 124 -7.83 18.47 -1.76
N GLY A 125 -7.48 18.93 -2.97
CA GLY A 125 -7.38 20.34 -3.32
C GLY A 125 -6.43 20.58 -4.49
N ASP A 126 -6.51 21.75 -5.10
CA ASP A 126 -5.73 22.08 -6.29
C ASP A 126 -4.21 22.02 -6.03
N PRO A 127 -3.39 21.74 -7.07
CA PRO A 127 -1.94 21.88 -6.97
C PRO A 127 -1.57 23.30 -6.49
N GLY A 128 -0.62 23.39 -5.55
CA GLY A 128 -0.19 24.68 -5.01
C GLY A 128 -1.09 25.31 -3.93
N VAL A 129 -2.27 24.74 -3.61
CA VAL A 129 -3.15 25.27 -2.54
C VAL A 129 -2.55 25.14 -1.12
N GLY A 130 -1.46 24.38 -0.97
CA GLY A 130 -0.73 24.22 0.30
C GLY A 130 -1.03 22.92 1.06
N LYS A 131 -1.52 21.85 0.39
CA LYS A 131 -1.79 20.54 1.02
C LYS A 131 -0.59 19.99 1.79
N SER A 132 0.57 19.90 1.14
CA SER A 132 1.82 19.44 1.75
C SER A 132 2.23 20.28 2.95
N THR A 133 2.04 21.60 2.88
CA THR A 133 2.31 22.51 4.00
C THR A 133 1.38 22.22 5.17
N LEU A 134 0.08 22.07 4.90
CA LEU A 134 -0.94 21.74 5.90
C LEU A 134 -0.63 20.39 6.57
N MET A 135 -0.27 19.37 5.78
CA MET A 135 0.08 18.04 6.24
C MET A 135 1.34 18.02 7.08
N LEU A 136 2.37 18.79 6.71
CA LEU A 136 3.60 18.89 7.49
C LEU A 136 3.36 19.57 8.85
N GLN A 137 2.52 20.62 8.91
CA GLN A 137 2.11 21.23 10.19
C GLN A 137 1.31 20.26 11.06
N LEU A 138 0.36 19.54 10.45
CA LEU A 138 -0.44 18.55 11.15
C LEU A 138 0.44 17.43 11.71
N ALA A 139 1.41 16.93 10.94
CA ALA A 139 2.35 15.91 11.39
C ALA A 139 3.19 16.39 12.59
N SER A 140 3.60 17.66 12.60
CA SER A 140 4.29 18.28 13.75
C SER A 140 3.40 18.32 14.98
N ILE A 141 2.13 18.76 14.84
CA ILE A 141 1.20 18.83 15.98
C ILE A 141 0.90 17.44 16.53
N VAL A 142 0.67 16.47 15.64
CA VAL A 142 0.41 15.09 16.05
C VAL A 142 1.62 14.51 16.75
N SER A 143 2.85 14.77 16.29
CA SER A 143 4.05 14.25 16.94
C SER A 143 4.30 14.86 18.32
N GLU A 144 4.01 16.15 18.52
CA GLU A 144 4.17 16.84 19.81
C GLU A 144 3.10 16.48 20.86
N GLY A 145 1.85 16.22 20.46
CA GLY A 145 0.71 16.03 21.37
C GLY A 145 0.70 14.76 22.23
N SER A 146 1.80 14.02 22.35
CA SER A 146 1.90 12.80 23.18
C SER A 146 2.70 13.03 24.46
N GLU A 147 2.16 13.82 25.39
CA GLU A 147 2.75 13.97 26.72
C GLU A 147 2.40 12.78 27.65
N ASP A 148 1.28 12.07 27.40
CA ASP A 148 0.76 11.07 28.35
C ASP A 148 1.32 9.63 28.17
N HIS A 149 1.93 9.27 27.03
CA HIS A 149 2.26 7.87 26.70
C HIS A 149 3.66 7.61 26.09
N GLY A 150 4.61 8.52 26.27
CA GLY A 150 5.98 8.37 25.76
C GLY A 150 6.12 8.74 24.28
N SER A 151 7.38 8.81 23.81
CA SER A 151 7.72 9.13 22.41
C SER A 151 6.96 8.20 21.47
N SER A 152 6.12 8.79 20.62
CA SER A 152 5.27 8.07 19.67
C SER A 152 5.53 8.64 18.29
N PRO A 153 6.31 7.93 17.44
CA PRO A 153 6.72 8.43 16.14
C PRO A 153 5.54 8.79 15.22
N VAL A 154 5.71 9.87 14.46
CA VAL A 154 4.93 10.18 13.26
C VAL A 154 5.87 10.10 12.07
N VAL A 155 5.45 9.44 10.99
CA VAL A 155 6.25 9.36 9.76
C VAL A 155 5.57 10.18 8.67
N TYR A 156 6.32 11.12 8.10
CA TYR A 156 5.95 11.85 6.88
C TYR A 156 6.70 11.27 5.70
N VAL A 157 5.97 10.67 4.78
CA VAL A 157 6.50 10.07 3.56
C VAL A 157 6.21 10.98 2.38
N SER A 158 7.22 11.25 1.56
CA SER A 158 7.00 11.88 0.26
C SER A 158 7.58 11.09 -0.90
N GLY A 159 6.81 11.01 -1.98
CA GLY A 159 7.30 10.52 -3.27
C GLY A 159 7.73 11.64 -4.23
N GLU A 160 7.44 12.90 -3.89
CA GLU A 160 7.69 14.08 -4.75
C GLU A 160 8.94 14.85 -4.33
N GLU A 161 9.15 15.02 -3.02
CA GLU A 161 10.23 15.84 -2.46
C GLU A 161 11.30 14.98 -1.78
N SER A 162 12.55 15.44 -1.84
CA SER A 162 13.64 14.86 -1.07
C SER A 162 13.52 15.22 0.41
N ILE A 163 14.20 14.44 1.27
CA ILE A 163 14.22 14.68 2.72
C ILE A 163 14.74 16.09 3.04
N GLU A 164 15.76 16.55 2.33
CA GLU A 164 16.35 17.89 2.50
C GLU A 164 15.39 19.01 2.11
N GLN A 165 14.58 18.81 1.07
CA GLN A 165 13.57 19.78 0.64
C GLN A 165 12.46 19.90 1.70
N ILE A 166 11.99 18.77 2.22
CA ILE A 166 10.99 18.75 3.30
C ILE A 166 11.57 19.38 4.57
N ALA A 167 12.82 19.07 4.93
CA ALA A 167 13.50 19.65 6.08
C ALA A 167 13.62 21.18 5.98
N ASN A 168 13.96 21.72 4.80
CA ASN A 168 13.99 23.16 4.56
C ASN A 168 12.61 23.80 4.73
N ARG A 169 11.54 23.14 4.26
CA ARG A 169 10.16 23.62 4.50
C ARG A 169 9.80 23.61 5.98
N ALA A 170 10.15 22.54 6.70
CA ALA A 170 9.93 22.43 8.14
C ALA A 170 10.65 23.56 8.90
N ASP A 171 11.89 23.87 8.53
CA ASP A 171 12.67 24.97 9.11
C ASP A 171 12.01 26.34 8.89
N ARG A 172 11.58 26.64 7.65
CA ARG A 172 10.82 27.87 7.33
C ARG A 172 9.54 28.01 8.14
N MET A 173 8.95 26.89 8.56
CA MET A 173 7.73 26.83 9.35
C MET A 173 8.01 26.72 10.86
N SER A 174 9.29 26.76 11.27
CA SER A 174 9.75 26.61 12.64
C SER A 174 9.29 25.31 13.32
N ILE A 175 9.13 24.24 12.54
CA ILE A 175 8.81 22.91 13.05
C ILE A 175 10.05 22.31 13.73
N LYS A 176 9.92 21.94 15.00
CA LYS A 176 11.02 21.42 15.84
C LYS A 176 10.68 20.09 16.51
N SER A 177 9.69 19.38 15.97
CA SER A 177 9.23 18.12 16.55
C SER A 177 10.36 17.09 16.57
N LYS A 178 10.52 16.43 17.73
CA LYS A 178 11.54 15.40 17.95
C LYS A 178 11.11 14.02 17.44
N ASP A 179 9.81 13.80 17.35
CA ASP A 179 9.21 12.50 17.01
C ASP A 179 8.59 12.52 15.59
N LEU A 180 8.96 13.49 14.76
CA LEU A 180 8.60 13.56 13.36
C LEU A 180 9.72 13.02 12.48
N TYR A 181 9.49 11.86 11.88
CA TYR A 181 10.42 11.16 10.99
C TYR A 181 10.05 11.48 9.54
N LEU A 182 11.06 11.69 8.70
CA LEU A 182 10.89 11.91 7.27
C LEU A 182 11.37 10.69 6.50
N TYR A 183 10.61 10.30 5.48
CA TYR A 183 11.00 9.24 4.57
C TYR A 183 10.68 9.65 3.13
N SER A 184 11.54 9.29 2.19
CA SER A 184 11.32 9.55 0.77
C SER A 184 11.33 8.23 0.02
N SER A 185 10.16 7.84 -0.48
CA SER A 185 9.97 6.60 -1.23
C SER A 185 8.63 6.67 -1.98
N THR A 186 8.57 5.96 -3.10
CA THR A 186 7.39 5.81 -3.94
C THR A 186 6.83 4.40 -3.90
N ASP A 187 7.53 3.44 -3.31
CA ASP A 187 7.07 2.05 -3.18
C ASP A 187 6.39 1.84 -1.82
N ILE A 188 5.09 1.52 -1.84
CA ILE A 188 4.33 1.30 -0.60
C ILE A 188 4.85 0.10 0.21
N GLU A 189 5.42 -0.91 -0.44
CA GLU A 189 5.95 -2.09 0.24
C GLU A 189 7.18 -1.69 1.08
N ASP A 190 8.10 -0.98 0.45
CA ASP A 190 9.26 -0.40 1.12
C ASP A 190 8.86 0.56 2.24
N ILE A 191 7.89 1.45 2.00
CA ILE A 191 7.37 2.36 3.03
C ILE A 191 6.88 1.56 4.25
N LEU A 192 6.01 0.57 4.04
CA LEU A 192 5.43 -0.23 5.12
C LEU A 192 6.50 -1.02 5.88
N ASP A 193 7.46 -1.62 5.18
CA ASP A 193 8.55 -2.40 5.78
C ASP A 193 9.47 -1.52 6.65
N LYS A 194 9.77 -0.28 6.22
CA LYS A 194 10.62 0.64 6.99
C LYS A 194 9.93 1.24 8.20
N ILE A 195 8.62 1.49 8.13
CA ILE A 195 7.89 2.11 9.25
C ILE A 195 7.41 1.08 10.28
N GLN A 196 7.29 -0.19 9.92
CA GLN A 196 6.78 -1.23 10.83
C GLN A 196 7.58 -1.32 12.15
N PRO A 197 8.93 -1.29 12.16
CA PRO A 197 9.70 -1.30 13.40
C PRO A 197 9.49 -0.05 14.28
N LEU A 198 9.11 1.08 13.69
CA LEU A 198 8.85 2.34 14.39
C LEU A 198 7.48 2.34 15.09
N SER A 199 6.55 1.47 14.64
CA SER A 199 5.17 1.42 15.14
C SER A 199 4.54 2.82 15.30
N PRO A 200 4.52 3.64 14.22
CA PRO A 200 4.13 5.04 14.32
C PRO A 200 2.64 5.18 14.66
N LYS A 201 2.31 6.21 15.44
CA LYS A 201 0.91 6.54 15.76
C LYS A 201 0.16 7.16 14.58
N ALA A 202 0.89 7.75 13.64
CA ALA A 202 0.35 8.33 12.41
C ALA A 202 1.36 8.24 11.25
N LEU A 203 0.83 8.02 10.06
CA LEU A 203 1.55 8.02 8.79
C LEU A 203 0.92 9.08 7.88
N VAL A 204 1.75 9.97 7.35
CA VAL A 204 1.36 10.93 6.32
C VAL A 204 2.02 10.51 5.01
N VAL A 205 1.25 10.47 3.92
CA VAL A 205 1.74 10.14 2.58
C VAL A 205 1.43 11.31 1.65
N ASP A 206 2.48 12.00 1.20
CA ASP A 206 2.41 13.18 0.34
C ASP A 206 3.21 12.97 -0.96
N SER A 207 2.61 12.59 -2.08
CA SER A 207 1.19 12.43 -2.35
C SER A 207 0.86 10.98 -2.72
N ILE A 208 -0.39 10.56 -2.49
CA ILE A 208 -0.83 9.20 -2.89
C ILE A 208 -0.65 8.93 -4.39
N GLN A 209 -0.64 9.98 -5.23
CA GLN A 209 -0.47 9.86 -6.68
C GLN A 209 0.93 9.40 -7.08
N THR A 210 1.91 9.57 -6.20
CA THR A 210 3.31 9.17 -6.46
C THR A 210 3.66 7.81 -5.88
N VAL A 211 2.74 7.21 -5.12
CA VAL A 211 2.94 5.90 -4.50
C VAL A 211 2.39 4.80 -5.39
N TYR A 212 3.17 3.74 -5.60
CA TYR A 212 2.78 2.56 -6.35
C TYR A 212 2.90 1.29 -5.50
N LEU A 213 2.22 0.24 -5.96
CA LEU A 213 2.30 -1.10 -5.39
C LEU A 213 2.73 -2.08 -6.49
N SER A 214 3.92 -2.66 -6.34
CA SER A 214 4.55 -3.56 -7.33
C SER A 214 3.66 -4.77 -7.66
N ALA A 215 2.92 -5.30 -6.68
CA ALA A 215 1.99 -6.41 -6.89
C ALA A 215 0.76 -6.06 -7.78
N PHE A 216 0.48 -4.77 -7.99
CA PHE A 216 -0.59 -4.28 -8.88
C PHE A 216 -0.08 -3.75 -10.22
N ALA A 217 1.24 -3.87 -10.50
CA ALA A 217 1.75 -3.73 -11.85
C ALA A 217 1.16 -4.87 -12.70
N GLY A 218 -0.03 -4.62 -13.24
CA GLY A 218 -0.78 -5.57 -14.05
C GLY A 218 0.12 -6.15 -15.13
N SER A 219 -0.06 -7.45 -15.38
CA SER A 219 0.51 -8.10 -16.56
C SER A 219 0.32 -7.20 -17.79
N ALA A 220 1.35 -7.06 -18.62
CA ALA A 220 1.35 -6.22 -19.81
C ALA A 220 0.00 -6.28 -20.56
N GLY A 221 -0.73 -5.16 -20.58
CA GLY A 221 -1.98 -4.98 -21.33
C GLY A 221 -3.26 -4.66 -20.55
N ASN A 222 -3.21 -4.33 -19.24
CA ASN A 222 -4.43 -4.03 -18.50
C ASN A 222 -4.84 -2.54 -18.57
N GLN A 223 -6.09 -2.26 -18.95
CA GLN A 223 -6.67 -0.91 -19.14
C GLN A 223 -7.18 -0.30 -17.82
N VAL A 224 -6.34 -0.20 -16.80
CA VAL A 224 -6.68 0.57 -15.59
C VAL A 224 -5.56 1.57 -15.34
N GLN A 225 -5.62 2.65 -16.12
CA GLN A 225 -4.89 3.87 -15.87
C GLN A 225 -5.84 5.03 -16.20
N VAL A 226 -6.64 5.39 -15.20
CA VAL A 226 -7.29 6.70 -15.05
C VAL A 226 -7.20 7.07 -13.58
#